data_AF-A0A0C3DVD0-F1
#
_entry.id   AF-A0A0C3DVD0-F1
#
_cell.length_a   1.000
_cell.length_b   1.000
_cell.length_c   1.000
_cell.angle_alpha   90.00
_cell.angle_beta   90.00
_cell.angle_gamma   90.00
#
_symmetry.space_group_name_H-M   'P 1'
#
loop_
_entity.id
_entity.type
_entity.pdbx_description
1 polymer ?
#
loop_
_entity_poly.entity_id
_entity_poly.type
_entity_poly.pdbx_seq_one_letter_code
_entity_poly.pdbx_strand_id
1 'polypeptide(L)'
;IWLIDRHAATVAHDMVYDLGDWLRCRLKKGVQEQGSIAQEVLDQCTLGASELWKQWSDQWSAQLSIRAHVPAHLKKELDTVLALQAELNGSKRVLQAVWAIVEKGPVSQGAHDALASLERGHERLLNKVDTLYSSLNVHDRFPELDGVNFEFVQILLLARDLKINIQKRAIGSFFEWDKLDRAVSGKQKVLGKCFWS
;
A
#
# COMPACT_ATOMS: atom_id res chain seq x y z
N ILE A 1 28.33 26.18 -47.74
CA ILE A 1 27.82 27.04 -46.64
C ILE A 1 26.33 27.30 -46.80
N TRP A 2 25.84 27.84 -47.93
CA TRP A 2 24.41 28.12 -48.17
C TRP A 2 23.42 26.96 -47.96
N LEU A 3 23.82 25.72 -48.29
CA LEU A 3 22.94 24.54 -48.14
C LEU A 3 22.72 24.15 -46.66
N ILE A 4 23.75 24.36 -45.82
CA ILE A 4 23.71 24.04 -44.39
C ILE A 4 22.87 25.10 -43.66
N ASP A 5 23.07 26.37 -43.98
CA ASP A 5 22.28 27.46 -43.40
C ASP A 5 20.80 27.35 -43.77
N ARG A 6 20.49 26.95 -45.01
CA ARG A 6 19.10 26.73 -45.43
C ARG A 6 18.47 25.54 -44.70
N HIS A 7 19.21 24.46 -44.51
CA HIS A 7 18.72 23.30 -43.75
C HIS A 7 18.54 23.64 -42.26
N ALA A 8 19.47 24.38 -41.66
CA ALA A 8 19.37 24.86 -40.28
C ALA A 8 18.17 25.80 -40.09
N ALA A 9 17.90 26.69 -41.05
CA ALA A 9 16.73 27.56 -41.01
C ALA A 9 15.41 26.79 -41.11
N THR A 10 15.35 25.75 -41.94
CA THR A 10 14.16 24.87 -42.03
C THR A 10 13.94 24.09 -40.74
N VAL A 11 14.99 23.48 -40.19
CA VAL A 11 14.93 22.77 -38.89
C VAL A 11 14.50 23.72 -37.77
N ALA A 12 15.03 24.95 -37.73
CA ALA A 12 14.64 25.93 -36.72
C ALA A 12 13.15 26.34 -36.85
N HIS A 13 12.65 26.50 -38.08
CA HIS A 13 11.25 26.84 -38.30
C HIS A 13 10.30 25.70 -37.89
N ASP A 14 10.65 24.46 -38.25
CA ASP A 14 9.89 23.27 -37.87
C ASP A 14 9.89 23.09 -36.35
N MET A 15 11.04 23.28 -35.69
CA MET A 15 11.14 23.20 -34.22
C MET A 15 10.28 24.25 -33.50
N VAL A 16 10.15 25.47 -34.04
CA VAL A 16 9.30 26.51 -33.43
C VAL A 16 7.82 26.19 -33.59
N TYR A 17 7.42 25.66 -34.74
CA TYR A 17 6.03 25.21 -34.97
C TYR A 17 5.67 23.99 -34.11
N ASP A 18 6.54 22.99 -34.07
CA ASP A 18 6.37 21.77 -33.27
C ASP A 18 6.32 22.10 -31.77
N LEU A 19 7.11 23.08 -31.30
CA LEU A 19 7.04 23.54 -29.92
C LEU A 19 5.69 24.21 -29.62
N GLY A 20 5.14 24.97 -30.56
CA GLY A 20 3.82 25.57 -30.44
C GLY A 20 2.71 24.52 -30.34
N ASP A 21 2.75 23.49 -31.18
CA ASP A 21 1.79 22.38 -31.13
C ASP A 21 1.96 21.52 -29.88
N TRP A 22 3.18 21.29 -29.44
CA TRP A 22 3.47 20.61 -28.19
C TRP A 22 2.92 21.38 -26.99
N LEU A 23 3.14 22.70 -26.93
CA LEU A 23 2.60 23.56 -25.87
C LEU A 23 1.06 23.54 -25.87
N ARG A 24 0.43 23.59 -27.04
CA ARG A 24 -1.04 23.49 -27.18
C ARG A 24 -1.55 22.14 -26.70
N CYS A 25 -0.91 21.04 -27.08
CA CYS A 25 -1.29 19.69 -26.66
C CYS A 25 -1.12 19.50 -25.16
N ARG A 26 0.02 19.95 -24.60
CA ARG A 26 0.30 19.86 -23.16
C ARG A 26 -0.70 20.68 -22.34
N LEU A 27 -1.04 21.88 -22.79
CA LEU A 27 -2.03 22.72 -22.09
C LEU A 27 -3.42 22.07 -22.13
N LYS A 28 -3.85 21.58 -23.30
CA LYS A 28 -5.19 21.03 -23.48
C LYS A 28 -5.36 19.65 -22.81
N LYS A 29 -4.45 18.72 -23.08
CA LYS A 29 -4.55 17.32 -22.60
C LYS A 29 -3.87 17.13 -21.26
N GLY A 30 -2.63 17.61 -21.12
CA GLY A 30 -1.83 17.39 -19.91
C GLY A 30 -2.28 18.22 -18.71
N VAL A 31 -2.82 19.42 -18.93
CA VAL A 31 -3.21 20.33 -17.83
C VAL A 31 -4.73 20.42 -17.69
N GLN A 32 -5.47 20.75 -18.75
CA GLN A 32 -6.91 20.96 -18.63
C GLN A 32 -7.70 19.66 -18.46
N GLU A 33 -7.48 18.67 -19.33
CA GLU A 33 -8.20 17.39 -19.27
C GLU A 33 -7.84 16.60 -18.01
N GLN A 34 -6.54 16.50 -17.67
CA GLN A 34 -6.10 15.90 -16.40
C GLN A 34 -6.58 16.68 -15.18
N GLY A 35 -6.56 18.02 -15.23
CA GLY A 35 -7.10 18.86 -14.18
C GLY A 35 -8.58 18.62 -13.95
N SER A 36 -9.36 18.42 -15.03
CA SER A 36 -10.78 18.07 -14.94
C SER A 36 -11.01 16.70 -14.30
N ILE A 37 -10.21 15.69 -14.67
CA ILE A 37 -10.29 14.34 -14.08
C ILE A 37 -9.92 14.39 -12.58
N ALA A 38 -8.84 15.10 -12.24
CA ALA A 38 -8.43 15.27 -10.86
C ALA A 38 -9.50 16.03 -10.06
N GLN A 39 -10.13 17.04 -10.65
CA GLN A 39 -11.21 17.79 -10.03
C GLN A 39 -12.44 16.90 -9.81
N GLU A 40 -12.81 16.04 -10.76
CA GLU A 40 -13.91 15.09 -10.59
C GLU A 40 -13.66 14.11 -9.42
N VAL A 41 -12.42 13.66 -9.25
CA VAL A 41 -12.01 12.82 -8.10
C VAL A 41 -12.08 13.60 -6.78
N LEU A 42 -11.72 14.88 -6.80
CA LEU A 42 -11.84 15.76 -5.63
C LEU A 42 -13.30 16.07 -5.31
N ASP A 43 -14.17 16.24 -6.31
CA ASP A 43 -15.59 16.51 -6.13
C ASP A 43 -16.34 15.27 -5.59
N GLN A 44 -15.84 14.06 -5.89
CA GLN A 44 -16.31 12.82 -5.26
C GLN A 44 -15.85 12.68 -3.80
N CYS A 45 -14.82 13.43 -3.38
CA CYS A 45 -14.36 13.45 -2.01
C CYS A 45 -15.19 14.46 -1.19
N THR A 46 -15.83 14.02 -0.12
CA THR A 46 -16.62 14.88 0.79
C THR A 46 -15.76 15.81 1.68
N LEU A 47 -14.44 15.83 1.47
CA LEU A 47 -13.48 16.56 2.29
C LEU A 47 -13.08 17.87 1.61
N GLY A 48 -13.07 18.96 2.38
CA GLY A 48 -12.65 20.27 1.88
C GLY A 48 -11.17 20.34 1.52
N ALA A 49 -10.82 21.21 0.58
CA ALA A 49 -9.44 21.40 0.11
C ALA A 49 -8.46 21.73 1.25
N SER A 50 -8.90 22.48 2.27
CA SER A 50 -8.10 22.78 3.47
C SER A 50 -7.72 21.54 4.26
N GLU A 51 -8.63 20.57 4.39
CA GLU A 51 -8.38 19.32 5.09
C GLU A 51 -7.42 18.44 4.26
N LEU A 52 -7.57 18.41 2.94
CA LEU A 52 -6.65 17.69 2.05
C LEU A 52 -5.22 18.25 2.13
N TRP A 53 -5.05 19.57 2.17
CA TRP A 53 -3.74 20.21 2.34
C TRP A 53 -3.11 19.91 3.69
N LYS A 54 -3.91 19.94 4.76
CA LYS A 54 -3.46 19.55 6.10
C LYS A 54 -3.03 18.08 6.13
N GLN A 55 -3.86 17.20 5.58
CA GLN A 55 -3.57 15.76 5.45
C GLN A 55 -2.30 15.48 4.63
N TRP A 56 -2.06 16.25 3.57
CA TRP A 56 -0.84 16.16 2.77
C TRP A 56 0.40 16.59 3.57
N SER A 57 0.31 17.69 4.31
CA SER A 57 1.39 18.18 5.17
C SER A 57 1.71 17.20 6.32
N ASP A 58 0.69 16.66 6.96
CA ASP A 58 0.82 15.65 8.02
C ASP A 58 1.44 14.35 7.47
N GLN A 59 1.10 13.97 6.23
CA GLN A 59 1.72 12.83 5.56
C GLN A 59 3.18 13.08 5.22
N TRP A 60 3.51 14.27 4.71
CA TRP A 60 4.88 14.64 4.37
C TRP A 60 5.79 14.60 5.60
N SER A 61 5.32 15.16 6.72
CA SER A 61 6.07 15.14 7.99
C SER A 61 6.24 13.72 8.55
N ALA A 62 5.20 12.88 8.46
CA ALA A 62 5.27 11.47 8.86
C ALA A 62 6.19 10.62 7.98
N GLN A 63 6.29 10.92 6.68
CA GLN A 63 7.17 10.21 5.74
C GLN A 63 8.66 10.56 5.92
N LEU A 64 8.97 11.80 6.32
CA LEU A 64 10.34 12.23 6.62
C LEU A 64 10.81 11.82 8.02
N SER A 65 9.92 11.34 8.87
CA SER A 65 10.27 10.83 10.19
C SER A 65 10.97 9.47 10.10
N ILE A 66 12.04 9.29 10.89
CA ILE A 66 12.79 8.03 11.07
C ILE A 66 11.87 6.86 11.48
N ARG A 67 10.68 7.15 12.02
CA ARG A 67 9.62 6.17 12.29
C ARG A 67 9.08 5.46 11.05
N ALA A 68 9.36 5.89 9.82
CA ALA A 68 8.86 5.26 8.59
C ALA A 68 9.24 3.77 8.44
N HIS A 69 10.34 3.32 9.07
CA HIS A 69 10.80 1.92 9.02
C HIS A 69 10.20 1.02 10.12
N VAL A 70 9.74 1.62 11.23
CA VAL A 70 9.19 0.91 12.39
C VAL A 70 7.92 0.08 12.05
N PRO A 71 7.00 0.54 11.19
CA PRO A 71 5.78 -0.21 10.84
C PRO A 71 6.05 -1.52 10.11
N ALA A 72 7.09 -1.62 9.28
CA ALA A 72 7.37 -2.83 8.51
C ALA A 72 7.88 -3.97 9.39
N HIS A 73 8.76 -3.67 10.35
CA HIS A 73 9.20 -4.64 11.35
C HIS A 73 8.06 -5.02 12.28
N LEU A 74 7.29 -4.04 12.76
CA LEU A 74 6.14 -4.30 13.62
C LEU A 74 5.10 -5.19 12.92
N LYS A 75 4.81 -4.93 11.64
CA LYS A 75 3.96 -5.79 10.82
C LYS A 75 4.40 -7.23 10.83
N LYS A 76 5.69 -7.47 10.53
CA LYS A 76 6.23 -8.82 10.40
C LYS A 76 6.09 -9.59 11.70
N GLU A 77 6.37 -8.96 12.84
CA GLU A 77 6.21 -9.56 14.16
C GLU A 77 4.73 -9.75 14.55
N LEU A 78 3.82 -8.87 14.10
CA LEU A 78 2.38 -9.08 14.26
C LEU A 78 1.88 -10.27 13.42
N ASP A 79 2.33 -10.39 12.18
CA ASP A 79 1.96 -11.47 11.27
C ASP A 79 2.44 -12.83 11.81
N THR A 80 3.59 -12.90 12.48
CA THR A 80 4.07 -14.14 13.12
C THR A 80 3.22 -14.50 14.36
N VAL A 81 2.86 -13.52 15.19
CA VAL A 81 1.95 -13.73 16.33
C VAL A 81 0.59 -14.26 15.87
N LEU A 82 0.05 -13.72 14.77
CA LEU A 82 -1.21 -14.18 14.17
C LEU A 82 -1.12 -15.61 13.63
N ALA A 83 -0.03 -15.95 12.94
CA ALA A 83 0.19 -17.30 12.45
C ALA A 83 0.22 -18.30 13.61
N LEU A 84 0.94 -17.98 14.69
CA LEU A 84 0.99 -18.80 15.90
C LEU A 84 -0.40 -18.96 16.54
N GLN A 85 -1.19 -17.89 16.60
CA GLN A 85 -2.54 -17.95 17.16
C GLN A 85 -3.50 -18.79 16.30
N ALA A 86 -3.39 -18.71 14.97
CA ALA A 86 -4.17 -19.52 14.05
C ALA A 86 -3.83 -21.02 14.16
N GLU A 87 -2.53 -21.35 14.21
CA GLU A 87 -2.04 -22.72 14.42
C GLU A 87 -2.52 -23.29 15.76
N LEU A 88 -2.45 -22.47 16.82
CA LEU A 88 -2.86 -22.87 18.15
C LEU A 88 -4.38 -23.09 18.20
N ASN A 89 -5.17 -22.21 17.61
CA ASN A 89 -6.62 -22.39 17.45
C ASN A 89 -6.95 -23.68 16.65
N GLY A 90 -6.17 -24.00 15.62
CA GLY A 90 -6.26 -25.27 14.90
C GLY A 90 -5.98 -26.47 15.81
N SER A 91 -4.88 -26.42 16.57
CA SER A 91 -4.51 -27.46 17.55
C SER A 91 -5.59 -27.68 18.61
N LYS A 92 -6.24 -26.60 19.09
CA LYS A 92 -7.36 -26.67 20.04
C LYS A 92 -8.55 -27.44 19.47
N ARG A 93 -8.90 -27.19 18.20
CA ARG A 93 -10.00 -27.90 17.53
C ARG A 93 -9.68 -29.38 17.36
N VAL A 94 -8.44 -29.72 17.03
CA VAL A 94 -8.00 -31.13 16.95
C VAL A 94 -8.05 -31.80 18.32
N LEU A 95 -7.56 -31.13 19.37
CA LEU A 95 -7.64 -31.60 20.75
C LEU A 95 -9.08 -31.90 21.18
N GLN A 96 -10.00 -30.98 20.90
CA GLN A 96 -11.43 -31.17 21.17
C GLN A 96 -12.03 -32.35 20.39
N ALA A 97 -11.65 -32.53 19.13
CA ALA A 97 -12.08 -33.67 18.33
C ALA A 97 -11.55 -35.00 18.90
N VAL A 98 -10.30 -35.03 19.36
CA VAL A 98 -9.71 -36.22 19.99
C VAL A 98 -10.41 -36.53 21.32
N TRP A 99 -10.70 -35.53 22.15
CA TRP A 99 -11.52 -35.70 23.35
C TRP A 99 -12.87 -36.33 23.04
N ALA A 100 -13.59 -35.83 22.04
CA ALA A 100 -14.90 -36.34 21.65
C ALA A 100 -14.87 -37.79 21.11
N ILE A 101 -13.74 -38.25 20.58
CA ILE A 101 -13.54 -39.64 20.14
C ILE A 101 -13.21 -40.53 21.32
N VAL A 102 -12.32 -40.05 22.20
CA VAL A 102 -11.82 -40.76 23.39
C VAL A 102 -12.96 -40.96 24.39
N GLU A 103 -13.82 -39.97 24.59
CA GLU A 103 -14.98 -40.07 25.49
C GLU A 103 -16.04 -41.09 25.02
N LYS A 104 -16.02 -41.48 23.73
CA LYS A 104 -16.94 -42.47 23.13
C LYS A 104 -16.40 -43.90 23.12
N GLY A 105 -15.12 -44.11 23.46
CA GLY A 105 -14.47 -45.42 23.45
C GLY A 105 -14.13 -45.95 24.85
N PRO A 106 -13.80 -47.25 25.01
CA PRO A 106 -13.24 -47.78 26.25
C PRO A 106 -11.77 -47.34 26.36
N VAL A 107 -11.51 -46.26 27.10
CA VAL A 107 -10.21 -45.58 27.09
C VAL A 107 -9.37 -45.87 28.34
N SER A 108 -8.06 -46.04 28.13
CA SER A 108 -7.03 -46.17 29.16
C SER A 108 -6.78 -44.85 29.88
N GLN A 109 -6.68 -44.88 31.21
CA GLN A 109 -6.35 -43.73 32.08
C GLN A 109 -5.13 -42.93 31.56
N GLY A 110 -4.13 -43.61 30.99
CA GLY A 110 -2.94 -42.95 30.44
C GLY A 110 -3.21 -42.08 29.20
N ALA A 111 -4.27 -42.35 28.43
CA ALA A 111 -4.68 -41.50 27.31
C ALA A 111 -5.37 -40.22 27.80
N HIS A 112 -6.15 -40.29 28.89
CA HIS A 112 -6.71 -39.10 29.54
C HIS A 112 -5.60 -38.23 30.15
N ASP A 113 -4.61 -38.82 30.82
CA ASP A 113 -3.49 -38.09 31.40
C ASP A 113 -2.64 -37.40 30.31
N ALA A 114 -2.42 -38.07 29.17
CA ALA A 114 -1.71 -37.49 28.02
C ALA A 114 -2.47 -36.31 27.40
N LEU A 115 -3.80 -36.41 27.26
CA LEU A 115 -4.63 -35.32 26.74
C LEU A 115 -4.67 -34.12 27.70
N ALA A 116 -4.84 -34.36 29.00
CA ALA A 116 -4.79 -33.29 30.01
C ALA A 116 -3.40 -32.62 30.08
N SER A 117 -2.33 -33.36 29.81
CA SER A 117 -0.98 -32.79 29.66
C SER A 117 -0.88 -31.90 28.41
N LEU A 118 -1.46 -32.34 27.29
CA LEU A 118 -1.46 -31.60 26.04
C LEU A 118 -2.31 -30.31 26.11
N GLU A 119 -3.44 -30.34 26.82
CA GLU A 119 -4.25 -29.14 27.11
C GLU A 119 -3.52 -28.12 27.97
N ARG A 120 -2.86 -28.57 29.05
CA ARG A 120 -2.00 -27.69 29.85
C ARG A 120 -0.86 -27.10 29.03
N GLY A 121 -0.29 -27.88 28.11
CA GLY A 121 0.70 -27.41 27.15
C GLY A 121 0.15 -26.34 26.21
N HIS A 122 -1.06 -26.54 25.69
CA HIS A 122 -1.77 -25.60 24.84
C HIS A 122 -2.08 -24.27 25.55
N GLU A 123 -2.59 -24.32 26.78
CA GLU A 123 -2.86 -23.13 27.60
C GLU A 123 -1.57 -22.37 27.94
N ARG A 124 -0.48 -23.10 28.24
CA ARG A 124 0.84 -22.49 28.45
C ARG A 124 1.38 -21.81 27.17
N LEU A 125 1.10 -22.36 25.99
CA LEU A 125 1.47 -21.74 24.72
C LEU A 125 0.64 -20.47 24.45
N LEU A 126 -0.66 -20.47 24.75
CA LEU A 126 -1.51 -19.27 24.65
C LEU A 126 -0.97 -18.13 25.51
N ASN A 127 -0.67 -18.41 26.77
CA ASN A 127 -0.10 -17.41 27.69
C ASN A 127 1.24 -16.84 27.18
N LYS A 128 2.04 -17.65 26.49
CA LYS A 128 3.29 -17.17 25.87
C LYS A 128 3.05 -16.28 24.67
N VAL A 129 2.03 -16.57 23.84
CA VAL A 129 1.63 -15.71 22.73
C VAL A 129 1.13 -14.35 23.25
N ASP A 130 0.33 -14.34 24.32
CA ASP A 130 -0.11 -13.09 24.98
C ASP A 130 1.07 -12.29 25.57
N THR A 131 2.05 -13.00 26.16
CA THR A 131 3.28 -12.38 26.66
C THR A 131 4.13 -11.81 25.52
N LEU A 132 4.26 -12.53 24.40
CA LEU A 132 4.96 -12.05 23.20
C LEU A 132 4.31 -10.81 22.62
N TYR A 133 2.98 -10.80 22.54
CA TYR A 133 2.21 -9.62 22.12
C TYR A 133 2.47 -8.42 23.05
N SER A 134 2.42 -8.63 24.36
CA SER A 134 2.72 -7.60 25.36
C SER A 134 4.18 -7.09 25.27
N SER A 135 5.12 -7.98 24.96
CA SER A 135 6.55 -7.66 24.80
C SER A 135 6.87 -6.87 23.53
N LEU A 136 5.98 -6.92 22.53
CA LEU A 136 6.12 -6.15 21.29
C LEU A 136 6.04 -4.64 21.55
N ASN A 137 5.58 -4.26 22.75
CA ASN A 137 5.65 -2.92 23.32
C ASN A 137 5.10 -1.85 22.36
N VAL A 138 4.01 -2.21 21.68
CA VAL A 138 3.32 -1.35 20.71
C VAL A 138 2.85 -0.08 21.39
N HIS A 139 2.41 -0.18 22.65
CA HIS A 139 1.90 0.94 23.45
C HIS A 139 2.99 1.93 23.89
N ASP A 140 4.23 1.48 24.14
CA ASP A 140 5.34 2.40 24.48
C ASP A 140 5.86 3.14 23.23
N ARG A 141 5.85 2.47 22.07
CA ARG A 141 6.20 3.10 20.79
C ARG A 141 5.07 3.97 20.23
N PHE A 142 3.82 3.62 20.49
CA PHE A 142 2.62 4.30 20.01
C PHE A 142 1.63 4.42 21.17
N PRO A 143 1.82 5.42 22.05
CA PRO A 143 0.92 5.63 23.19
C PRO A 143 -0.50 5.97 22.75
N GLU A 144 -0.69 6.41 21.50
CA GLU A 144 -2.02 6.61 20.91
C GLU A 144 -2.80 5.31 20.70
N LEU A 145 -2.12 4.16 20.75
CA LEU A 145 -2.72 2.83 20.62
C LEU A 145 -2.88 2.13 21.98
N ASP A 146 -2.67 2.82 23.10
CA ASP A 146 -2.83 2.25 24.43
C ASP A 146 -4.30 1.83 24.69
N GLY A 147 -4.49 0.60 25.18
CA GLY A 147 -5.81 -0.01 25.39
C GLY A 147 -6.57 -0.43 24.12
N VAL A 148 -5.96 -0.31 22.94
CA VAL A 148 -6.58 -0.72 21.67
C VAL A 148 -6.42 -2.23 21.46
N ASN A 149 -7.52 -2.90 21.07
CA ASN A 149 -7.50 -4.33 20.76
C ASN A 149 -6.56 -4.62 19.58
N PHE A 150 -5.79 -5.71 19.71
CA PHE A 150 -4.94 -6.28 18.67
C PHE A 150 -5.57 -6.35 17.28
N GLU A 151 -6.82 -6.84 17.17
CA GLU A 151 -7.51 -6.95 15.87
C GLU A 151 -7.68 -5.58 15.20
N PHE A 152 -7.88 -4.52 15.98
CA PHE A 152 -8.01 -3.18 15.47
C PHE A 152 -6.65 -2.60 15.01
N VAL A 153 -5.57 -2.86 15.76
CA VAL A 153 -4.20 -2.49 15.35
C VAL A 153 -3.84 -3.16 14.01
N GLN A 154 -4.25 -4.41 13.81
CA GLN A 154 -4.08 -5.13 12.56
C GLN A 154 -4.87 -4.45 11.42
N ILE A 155 -6.15 -4.14 11.62
CA ILE A 155 -6.97 -3.43 10.62
C ILE A 155 -6.32 -2.08 10.23
N LEU A 156 -5.80 -1.33 11.20
CA LEU A 156 -5.07 -0.09 10.93
C LEU A 156 -3.83 -0.32 10.05
N LEU A 157 -3.07 -1.38 10.31
CA LEU A 157 -1.89 -1.72 9.53
C LEU A 157 -2.25 -2.05 8.08
N LEU A 158 -3.29 -2.86 7.87
CA LEU A 158 -3.81 -3.18 6.54
C LEU A 158 -4.32 -1.93 5.81
N ALA A 159 -5.07 -1.07 6.50
CA ALA A 159 -5.59 0.17 5.94
C ALA A 159 -4.45 1.11 5.49
N ARG A 160 -3.39 1.21 6.29
CA ARG A 160 -2.18 1.97 5.94
C ARG A 160 -1.50 1.42 4.69
N ASP A 161 -1.35 0.11 4.58
CA ASP A 161 -0.72 -0.51 3.41
C ASP A 161 -1.57 -0.33 2.16
N LEU A 162 -2.89 -0.46 2.28
CA LEU A 162 -3.81 -0.18 1.18
C LEU A 162 -3.68 1.27 0.72
N LYS A 163 -3.62 2.22 1.68
CA LYS A 163 -3.37 3.64 1.40
C LYS A 163 -2.04 3.87 0.66
N ILE A 164 -0.95 3.26 1.12
CA ILE A 164 0.37 3.37 0.46
C ILE A 164 0.33 2.76 -0.94
N ASN A 165 -0.34 1.62 -1.13
CA ASN A 165 -0.46 0.98 -2.44
C ASN A 165 -1.27 1.81 -3.42
N ILE A 166 -2.37 2.41 -2.98
CA ILE A 166 -3.17 3.35 -3.77
C ILE A 166 -2.31 4.55 -4.15
N GLN A 167 -1.55 5.13 -3.20
CA GLN A 167 -0.66 6.25 -3.46
C GLN A 167 0.41 5.89 -4.51
N LYS A 168 1.08 4.75 -4.36
CA LYS A 168 2.07 4.26 -5.34
C LYS A 168 1.45 4.08 -6.72
N ARG A 169 0.23 3.55 -6.79
CA ARG A 169 -0.50 3.38 -8.06
C ARG A 169 -0.90 4.73 -8.67
N ALA A 170 -1.36 5.69 -7.87
CA ALA A 170 -1.71 7.03 -8.35
C ALA A 170 -0.47 7.76 -8.88
N ILE A 171 0.64 7.72 -8.14
CA ILE A 171 1.94 8.27 -8.57
C ILE A 171 2.42 7.57 -9.84
N GLY A 172 2.36 6.23 -9.88
CA GLY A 172 2.72 5.44 -11.05
C GLY A 172 1.88 5.78 -12.27
N SER A 173 0.56 5.88 -12.11
CA SER A 173 -0.36 6.28 -13.17
C SER A 173 -0.05 7.70 -13.65
N PHE A 174 0.20 8.66 -12.74
CA PHE A 174 0.61 10.00 -13.10
C PHE A 174 1.91 10.01 -13.93
N PHE A 175 2.92 9.23 -13.54
CA PHE A 175 4.15 9.09 -14.32
C PHE A 175 3.96 8.34 -15.64
N GLU A 176 3.04 7.36 -15.71
CA GLU A 176 2.68 6.71 -16.97
C GLU A 176 1.95 7.65 -17.92
N TRP A 177 1.06 8.50 -17.41
CA TRP A 177 0.43 9.57 -18.19
C TRP A 177 1.46 10.57 -18.71
N ASP A 178 2.41 11.00 -17.88
CA ASP A 178 3.52 11.88 -18.29
C ASP A 178 4.47 11.20 -19.30
N LYS A 179 4.64 9.87 -19.21
CA LYS A 179 5.41 9.08 -20.18
C LYS A 179 4.65 8.90 -21.50
N LEU A 180 3.34 8.67 -21.46
CA LEU A 180 2.48 8.60 -22.64
C LEU A 180 2.40 9.96 -23.34
N ASP A 181 2.31 11.06 -22.60
CA ASP A 181 2.37 12.42 -23.16
C ASP A 181 3.72 12.68 -23.85
N ARG A 182 4.83 12.24 -23.23
CA ARG A 182 6.15 12.24 -23.86
C ARG A 182 6.26 11.31 -25.08
N ALA A 183 5.58 10.16 -25.09
CA ALA A 183 5.61 9.21 -26.20
C ALA A 183 4.69 9.63 -27.37
N VAL A 184 3.57 10.30 -27.08
CA VAL A 184 2.71 10.95 -28.08
C VAL A 184 3.44 12.13 -28.71
N SER A 185 4.23 12.86 -27.93
CA SER A 185 5.18 13.88 -28.42
C SER A 185 6.46 13.28 -29.04
N GLY A 186 6.69 11.97 -28.86
CA GLY A 186 7.93 11.28 -29.22
C GLY A 186 7.81 10.34 -30.43
N LYS A 187 6.63 10.22 -31.03
CA LYS A 187 6.41 9.40 -32.25
C LYS A 187 6.63 10.15 -33.57
N GLN A 188 7.28 11.31 -33.52
CA GLN A 188 7.85 11.96 -34.71
C GLN A 188 9.31 12.38 -34.51
N LYS A 189 10.15 11.42 -34.11
CA LYS A 189 11.36 11.17 -34.92
C LYS A 189 11.00 10.01 -35.85
N VAL A 190 10.27 10.29 -36.92
CA VAL A 190 10.88 10.70 -38.18
C VAL A 190 10.60 12.17 -38.51
N LEU A 191 11.63 12.86 -39.01
CA LEU A 191 11.50 14.04 -39.86
C LEU A 191 10.49 13.72 -40.99
N GLY A 192 9.20 14.04 -40.80
CA GLY A 192 8.18 13.86 -41.84
C GLY A 192 6.81 13.41 -41.36
N LYS A 193 5.87 14.36 -41.44
CA LYS A 193 4.43 14.26 -41.74
C LYS A 193 3.53 13.48 -40.76
N CYS A 194 2.67 14.24 -40.06
CA CYS A 194 1.34 13.77 -39.65
C CYS A 194 0.34 14.28 -40.69
N PHE A 195 -0.47 13.38 -41.25
CA PHE A 195 -1.46 13.64 -42.29
C PHE A 195 -2.86 13.27 -41.76
N TRP A 196 -3.87 14.06 -42.18
CA TRP A 196 -5.33 14.04 -41.89
C TRP A 196 -5.75 14.56 -40.49
N SER A 197 -6.70 15.49 -40.35
CA SER A 197 -7.66 16.16 -41.25
C SER A 197 -7.83 17.62 -40.82
#